data_AF-J2LDS8-F1
#
_entry.id   AF-J2LDS8-F1
#
_cell.length_a   1.000
_cell.length_b   1.000
_cell.length_c   1.000
_cell.angle_alpha   90.00
_cell.angle_beta   90.00
_cell.angle_gamma   90.00
#
_symmetry.space_group_name_H-M   'P 1'
#
loop_
_entity.id
_entity.type
_entity.pdbx_description
1 polymer ?
#
loop_
_entity_poly.entity_id
_entity_poly.type
_entity_poly.pdbx_seq_one_letter_code
_entity_poly.pdbx_strand_id
1 'polypeptide(L)'
;MYARHSKILRCAALWLLGAGLGLAQAQTTTVAGTTPGQFSVNESGAATYRIPIQVPPGVAGMEPKLELAYNSQGGNGLLGMGWSLSGLSAIGRCPRTMAVDGVRGGVNLDMNDRYCLDGQRLILVSG
;
A
#
# COMPACT_ATOMS: atom_id res chain seq x y z
N MET A 1 -49.47 -50.12 -50.81
CA MET A 1 -49.60 -48.65 -50.72
C MET A 1 -48.39 -48.12 -49.99
N TYR A 2 -47.65 -47.18 -50.63
CA TYR A 2 -46.78 -46.13 -50.06
C TYR A 2 -45.68 -46.48 -49.02
N ALA A 3 -44.41 -46.05 -49.07
CA ALA A 3 -43.53 -45.41 -50.05
C ALA A 3 -42.11 -45.34 -49.42
N ARG A 4 -41.09 -45.59 -50.25
CA ARG A 4 -39.77 -44.89 -50.43
C ARG A 4 -38.96 -44.44 -49.18
N HIS A 5 -37.63 -44.58 -49.07
CA HIS A 5 -36.51 -44.28 -49.99
C HIS A 5 -35.25 -45.00 -49.44
N SER A 6 -34.50 -45.83 -50.18
CA SER A 6 -33.48 -45.50 -51.22
C SER A 6 -32.33 -44.66 -50.67
N LYS A 7 -31.25 -45.31 -50.19
CA LYS A 7 -29.99 -45.60 -50.90
C LYS A 7 -29.04 -44.40 -51.09
N ILE A 8 -27.87 -44.53 -50.47
CA ILE A 8 -26.51 -44.34 -51.03
C ILE A 8 -26.14 -42.92 -51.53
N LEU A 9 -25.00 -42.35 -51.09
CA LEU A 9 -23.79 -42.05 -51.90
C LEU A 9 -22.90 -40.97 -51.26
N ARG A 10 -21.60 -41.22 -51.36
CA ARG A 10 -20.46 -40.41 -50.94
C ARG A 10 -20.29 -39.16 -51.82
N CYS A 11 -19.91 -38.02 -51.23
CA CYS A 11 -19.12 -36.95 -51.86
C CYS A 11 -18.09 -36.52 -50.79
N ALA A 12 -16.81 -36.88 -50.82
CA ALA A 12 -15.74 -36.53 -51.75
C ALA A 12 -15.40 -35.02 -51.80
N ALA A 13 -14.29 -34.69 -51.12
CA ALA A 13 -13.15 -33.91 -51.61
C ALA A 13 -13.11 -32.35 -51.49
N LEU A 14 -11.97 -31.91 -50.92
CA LEU A 14 -11.19 -30.66 -51.14
C LEU A 14 -11.86 -29.34 -50.66
N TRP A 15 -11.23 -28.54 -49.79
CA TRP A 15 -9.94 -27.88 -49.98
C TRP A 15 -9.22 -27.56 -48.64
N LEU A 16 -7.91 -27.83 -48.59
CA LEU A 16 -6.96 -27.17 -47.68
C LEU A 16 -6.53 -25.84 -48.30
N LEU A 17 -6.79 -24.71 -47.63
CA LEU A 17 -6.16 -23.40 -47.87
C LEU A 17 -6.44 -22.50 -46.66
N GLY A 18 -5.38 -21.93 -46.07
CA GLY A 18 -5.50 -20.76 -45.18
C GLY A 18 -4.99 -20.99 -43.76
N ALA A 19 -3.68 -20.84 -43.60
CA ALA A 19 -2.98 -20.81 -42.33
C ALA A 19 -3.54 -19.76 -41.35
N GLY A 20 -3.55 -20.13 -40.07
CA GLY A 20 -3.74 -19.20 -38.95
C GLY A 20 -4.96 -19.47 -38.08
N LEU A 21 -5.14 -20.69 -37.58
CA LEU A 21 -5.82 -20.84 -36.29
C LEU A 21 -4.92 -20.16 -35.25
N GLY A 22 -5.12 -18.87 -35.03
CA GLY A 22 -4.63 -18.19 -33.84
C GLY A 22 -5.22 -18.93 -32.65
N LEU A 23 -4.39 -19.70 -31.95
CA LEU A 23 -4.73 -20.25 -30.66
C LEU A 23 -5.10 -19.06 -29.78
N ALA A 24 -6.37 -18.92 -29.42
CA ALA A 24 -6.79 -18.01 -28.38
C ALA A 24 -6.09 -18.49 -27.10
N GLN A 25 -4.98 -17.85 -26.75
CA GLN A 25 -4.31 -18.11 -25.48
C GLN A 25 -5.27 -17.64 -24.39
N ALA A 26 -5.81 -18.58 -23.62
CA ALA A 26 -6.55 -18.26 -22.41
C ALA A 26 -5.58 -17.54 -21.46
N GLN A 27 -5.69 -16.21 -21.40
CA GLN A 27 -5.00 -15.42 -20.40
C GLN A 27 -5.57 -15.80 -19.05
N THR A 28 -4.82 -16.58 -18.28
CA THR A 28 -5.13 -16.86 -16.90
C THR A 28 -4.96 -15.54 -16.15
N THR A 29 -6.07 -14.89 -15.81
CA THR A 29 -6.05 -13.80 -14.85
C THR A 29 -5.68 -14.41 -13.50
N THR A 30 -4.37 -14.44 -13.20
CA THR A 30 -3.91 -14.68 -11.85
C THR A 30 -4.53 -13.59 -10.99
N VAL A 31 -5.47 -13.97 -10.14
CA VAL A 31 -6.02 -13.08 -9.12
C VAL A 31 -4.81 -12.57 -8.34
N ALA A 32 -4.51 -11.27 -8.49
CA ALA A 32 -3.52 -10.63 -7.64
C ALA A 32 -3.95 -10.88 -6.19
N GLY A 33 -3.06 -11.43 -5.38
CA GLY A 33 -3.35 -11.71 -3.98
C GLY A 33 -3.84 -10.45 -3.25
N THR A 34 -4.63 -10.63 -2.20
CA THR A 34 -5.02 -9.51 -1.35
C THR A 34 -3.85 -9.11 -0.46
N THR A 35 -3.60 -7.81 -0.31
CA THR A 35 -2.74 -7.32 0.75
C THR A 35 -3.52 -7.35 2.06
N PRO A 36 -3.03 -8.05 3.10
CA PRO A 36 -3.66 -7.98 4.42
C PRO A 36 -3.69 -6.52 4.88
N GLY A 37 -4.86 -6.02 5.24
CA GLY A 37 -5.02 -4.66 5.73
C GLY A 37 -6.23 -4.55 6.65
N GLN A 38 -6.12 -3.70 7.67
CA GLN A 38 -7.19 -3.48 8.63
C GLN A 38 -7.73 -2.06 8.50
N PHE A 39 -9.02 -1.95 8.21
CA PHE A 39 -9.75 -0.68 8.22
C PHE A 39 -10.41 -0.46 9.58
N SER A 40 -10.40 0.78 10.07
CA SER A 40 -11.13 1.20 11.27
C SER A 40 -11.47 2.70 11.20
N VAL A 41 -12.44 3.14 12.01
CA VAL A 41 -12.69 4.56 12.27
C VAL A 41 -12.30 4.82 13.73
N ASN A 42 -11.43 5.80 13.95
CA ASN A 42 -10.99 6.12 15.31
C ASN A 42 -12.01 7.02 16.04
N GLU A 43 -11.76 7.29 17.32
CA GLU A 43 -12.61 8.11 18.19
C GLU A 43 -12.70 9.58 17.74
N SER A 44 -11.75 10.06 16.92
CA SER A 44 -11.80 11.39 16.30
C SER A 44 -12.57 11.42 14.97
N GLY A 45 -13.21 10.31 14.58
CA GLY A 45 -13.97 10.17 13.33
C GLY A 45 -13.10 10.05 12.07
N ALA A 46 -11.80 9.83 12.21
CA ALA A 46 -10.89 9.64 11.09
C ALA A 46 -10.98 8.20 10.57
N ALA A 47 -11.02 8.05 9.25
CA ALA A 47 -10.83 6.75 8.61
C ALA A 47 -9.35 6.37 8.72
N THR A 48 -9.08 5.15 9.18
CA THR A 48 -7.74 4.60 9.38
C THR A 48 -7.58 3.28 8.64
N TYR A 49 -6.38 3.04 8.13
CA TYR A 49 -6.03 1.78 7.46
C TYR A 49 -4.62 1.35 7.87
N ARG A 50 -4.39 0.07 8.16
CA ARG A 50 -3.07 -0.46 8.52
C ARG A 50 -2.71 -1.64 7.64
N ILE A 51 -1.52 -1.61 7.03
CA ILE A 51 -0.99 -2.71 6.21
C ILE A 51 0.35 -3.14 6.82
N PRO A 52 0.42 -4.31 7.48
CA PRO A 52 1.66 -4.80 8.05
C PRO A 52 2.67 -5.13 6.96
N ILE A 53 3.93 -4.76 7.18
CA ILE A 53 5.05 -5.14 6.33
C ILE A 53 5.66 -6.41 6.90
N GLN A 54 5.72 -7.46 6.09
CA GLN A 54 6.41 -8.70 6.47
C GLN A 54 7.92 -8.44 6.49
N VAL A 55 8.51 -8.57 7.68
CA VAL A 55 9.95 -8.46 7.88
C VAL A 55 10.53 -9.82 8.25
N PRO A 56 11.78 -10.12 7.87
CA PRO A 56 12.44 -11.33 8.34
C PRO A 56 12.69 -11.24 9.87
N PRO A 57 12.81 -12.39 10.56
CA PRO A 57 13.19 -12.41 11.96
C PRO A 57 14.51 -11.66 12.18
N GLY A 58 14.51 -10.75 13.16
CA GLY A 58 15.70 -9.99 13.52
C GLY A 58 16.71 -10.81 14.31
N VAL A 59 17.97 -10.39 14.26
CA VAL A 59 19.04 -10.97 15.10
C VAL A 59 18.68 -10.78 16.59
N ALA A 60 18.95 -11.81 17.40
CA ALA A 60 18.61 -11.82 18.83
C ALA A 60 17.13 -11.51 19.16
N GLY A 61 16.19 -11.78 18.24
CA GLY A 61 14.76 -11.55 18.44
C GLY A 61 14.32 -10.09 18.26
N MET A 62 15.21 -9.22 17.77
CA MET A 62 14.92 -7.81 17.51
C MET A 62 14.24 -7.62 16.15
N GLU A 63 13.00 -8.09 16.03
CA GLU A 63 12.18 -7.92 14.82
C GLU A 63 11.42 -6.57 14.85
N PRO A 64 11.68 -5.65 13.90
CA PRO A 64 10.94 -4.39 13.85
C PRO A 64 9.51 -4.61 13.36
N LYS A 65 8.52 -4.06 14.08
CA LYS A 65 7.12 -4.10 13.63
C LYS A 65 6.84 -2.91 12.72
N LEU A 66 6.95 -3.12 11.41
CA LEU A 66 6.71 -2.08 10.40
C LEU A 66 5.33 -2.21 9.77
N GLU A 67 4.68 -1.07 9.52
CA GLU A 67 3.38 -1.02 8.83
C GLU A 67 3.19 0.29 8.05
N LEU A 68 2.45 0.21 6.95
CA LEU A 68 1.90 1.41 6.30
C LEU A 68 0.63 1.79 7.06
N ALA A 69 0.61 3.00 7.61
CA ALA A 69 -0.55 3.52 8.33
C ALA A 69 -1.17 4.67 7.54
N TYR A 70 -2.48 4.61 7.37
CA TYR A 70 -3.29 5.68 6.81
C TYR A 70 -4.16 6.32 7.89
N ASN A 71 -4.29 7.64 7.84
CA ASN A 71 -5.26 8.41 8.59
C ASN A 71 -5.80 9.52 7.67
N SER A 72 -7.12 9.59 7.49
CA SER A 72 -7.77 10.58 6.63
C SER A 72 -7.62 12.03 7.11
N GLN A 73 -7.33 12.24 8.39
CA GLN A 73 -6.99 13.53 9.02
C GLN A 73 -5.47 13.73 9.12
N GLY A 74 -4.67 12.79 8.62
CA GLY A 74 -3.21 12.85 8.64
C GLY A 74 -2.66 13.90 7.68
N GLY A 75 -1.54 14.51 8.07
CA GLY A 75 -0.79 15.43 7.22
C GLY A 75 0.05 14.71 6.16
N ASN A 76 0.99 15.44 5.55
CA ASN A 76 1.94 14.87 4.61
C ASN A 76 3.03 14.09 5.35
N GLY A 77 3.17 12.79 5.05
CA GLY A 77 4.22 11.93 5.58
C GLY A 77 5.22 11.48 4.52
N LEU A 78 6.12 10.57 4.90
CA LEU A 78 7.10 9.93 4.01
C LEU A 78 6.47 9.28 2.77
N LEU A 79 5.22 8.81 2.90
CA LEU A 79 4.48 8.08 1.87
C LEU A 79 3.39 8.93 1.22
N GLY A 80 3.35 10.23 1.52
CA GLY A 80 2.35 11.17 1.00
C GLY A 80 1.27 11.55 2.01
N MET A 81 0.24 12.23 1.52
CA MET A 81 -0.86 12.75 2.33
C MET A 81 -1.65 11.64 3.00
N GLY A 82 -1.81 11.74 4.32
CA GLY A 82 -2.53 10.77 5.13
C GLY A 82 -1.80 9.45 5.35
N TRP A 83 -0.66 9.21 4.69
CA TRP A 83 0.11 7.97 4.80
C TRP A 83 1.42 8.17 5.57
N SER A 84 1.72 7.24 6.46
CA SER A 84 2.99 7.18 7.20
C SER A 84 3.53 5.76 7.25
N LEU A 85 4.83 5.65 7.48
CA LEU A 85 5.48 4.39 7.84
C LEU A 85 5.60 4.36 9.37
N SER A 86 4.93 3.41 10.01
CA SER A 86 5.00 3.22 11.46
C SER A 86 6.02 2.14 11.82
N GLY A 87 6.48 2.16 13.07
CA GLY A 87 7.47 1.21 13.59
C GLY A 87 8.92 1.70 13.54
N LEU A 88 9.15 2.91 13.04
CA LEU A 88 10.45 3.59 13.07
C LEU A 88 10.34 4.81 13.97
N SER A 89 11.38 5.05 14.77
CA SER A 89 11.53 6.32 15.48
C SER A 89 12.27 7.33 14.62
N ALA A 90 11.83 8.58 14.66
CA ALA A 90 12.43 9.67 13.90
C ALA A 90 12.56 10.95 14.74
N ILE A 91 13.70 11.63 14.56
CA ILE A 91 13.88 12.99 15.06
C ILE A 91 13.46 13.96 13.96
N GLY A 92 12.48 14.80 14.26
CA GLY A 92 12.01 15.85 13.37
C GLY A 92 12.18 17.24 13.99
N ARG A 93 12.17 18.27 13.14
CA ARG A 93 12.03 19.65 13.59
C ARG A 93 10.57 19.91 13.94
N CYS A 94 10.33 20.65 15.02
CA CYS A 94 8.98 20.97 15.47
C CYS A 94 8.86 22.42 15.93
N PRO A 95 7.66 23.04 15.79
CA PRO A 95 7.45 24.44 16.16
C PRO A 95 7.78 24.74 17.62
N ARG A 96 8.14 26.00 17.89
CA ARG A 96 8.24 26.57 19.25
C ARG A 96 6.86 26.85 19.81
N THR A 97 6.65 26.52 21.08
CA THR A 97 5.37 26.72 21.78
C THR A 97 5.57 27.64 22.98
N MET A 98 4.54 28.44 23.30
CA MET A 98 4.58 29.31 24.49
C MET A 98 4.80 28.52 25.79
N ALA A 99 4.21 27.33 25.89
CA ALA A 99 4.25 26.51 27.09
C ALA A 99 5.65 26.01 27.46
N VAL A 100 6.52 25.77 26.46
CA VAL A 100 7.86 25.20 26.67
C VAL A 100 8.95 26.22 26.39
N ASP A 101 8.82 27.04 25.34
CA ASP A 101 9.90 27.91 24.86
C ASP A 101 9.69 29.40 25.21
N GLY A 102 8.57 29.76 25.85
CA GLY A 102 8.20 31.16 26.15
C GLY A 102 7.88 32.02 24.93
N VAL A 103 7.94 31.45 23.72
CA VAL A 103 7.68 32.14 22.45
C VAL A 103 7.04 31.16 21.46
N ARG A 104 6.12 31.64 20.65
CA ARG A 104 5.52 30.88 19.55
C ARG A 104 6.32 31.12 18.27
N GLY A 105 6.68 30.06 17.57
CA GLY A 105 7.45 30.17 16.33
C GLY A 105 7.35 28.92 15.46
N GLY A 106 7.46 29.08 14.15
CA GLY A 106 7.50 27.99 13.18
C GLY A 106 8.85 27.27 13.14
N VAL A 107 8.99 26.38 12.17
CA VAL A 107 10.27 25.75 11.79
C VAL A 107 10.94 26.66 10.75
N ASN A 108 12.15 27.13 11.03
CA ASN A 108 12.90 28.06 10.17
C ASN A 108 14.02 27.38 9.36
N LEU A 109 14.27 26.09 9.61
CA LEU A 109 15.34 25.28 8.99
C LEU A 109 16.75 25.77 9.32
N ASP A 110 16.94 26.36 10.50
CA ASP A 110 18.22 26.84 11.01
C ASP A 110 18.69 26.04 12.26
N MET A 111 19.80 26.45 12.87
CA MET A 111 20.32 25.78 14.08
C MET A 111 19.54 26.11 15.37
N ASN A 112 18.58 27.03 15.31
CA ASN A 112 17.79 27.49 16.45
C ASN A 112 16.41 26.79 16.55
N ASP A 113 16.06 25.96 15.57
CA ASP A 113 14.85 25.14 15.62
C ASP A 113 14.85 24.16 16.80
N ARG A 114 13.66 23.73 17.19
CA ARG A 114 13.47 22.71 18.22
C ARG A 114 13.28 21.35 17.56
N TYR A 115 13.69 20.32 18.28
CA TYR A 115 13.61 18.94 17.83
C TYR A 115 12.60 18.15 18.66
N CYS A 116 11.94 17.21 17.99
CA CYS A 116 11.01 16.27 18.58
C CYS A 116 11.39 14.86 18.17
N LEU A 117 11.34 13.93 19.11
CA LEU A 117 11.41 12.48 18.86
C LEU A 117 9.99 11.96 18.82
N ASP A 118 9.55 11.43 17.67
CA ASP A 118 8.21 10.85 17.50
C ASP A 118 7.07 11.81 17.90
N GLY A 119 7.29 13.12 17.68
CA GLY A 119 6.37 14.19 18.04
C GLY A 119 6.53 14.72 19.47
N GLN A 120 7.28 14.05 20.34
CA GLN A 120 7.57 14.52 21.70
C GLN A 120 8.77 15.47 21.72
N ARG A 121 8.61 16.63 22.37
CA ARG A 121 9.66 17.66 22.49
C ARG A 121 10.91 17.12 23.20
N LEU A 122 12.07 17.29 22.58
CA LEU A 122 13.38 17.08 23.21
C LEU A 122 13.82 18.33 23.97
N ILE A 123 14.35 18.14 25.18
CA ILE A 123 14.91 19.20 26.03
C ILE A 123 16.41 18.97 26.17
N LEU A 124 17.21 19.98 25.84
CA LEU A 124 18.65 19.93 26.03
C LEU A 124 18.96 19.95 27.53
N VAL A 125 19.57 18.88 28.04
CA VAL A 125 20.02 18.78 29.44
C VAL A 125 21.47 19.24 29.58
N SER A 126 22.31 18.91 28.60
CA SER A 126 23.75 19.25 28.60
C SER A 126 24.30 19.23 27.17
N GLY A 127 25.27 20.10 26.88
CA GLY A 127 25.97 20.21 25.59
C GLY A 127 26.81 21.47 25.52
#